data_AF-A0A3L6SYE0-F1
#
_entry.id   AF-A0A3L6SYE0-F1
#
_cell.length_a   1.000
_cell.length_b   1.000
_cell.length_c   1.000
_cell.angle_alpha   90.00
_cell.angle_beta   90.00
_cell.angle_gamma   90.00
#
_symmetry.space_group_name_H-M   'P 1'
#
loop_
_entity.id
_entity.type
_entity.pdbx_description
1 polymer ?
#
loop_
_entity_poly.entity_id
_entity_poly.type
_entity_poly.pdbx_seq_one_letter_code
_entity_poly.pdbx_strand_id
1 'polypeptide(L)'
;MGRPARSLSPATVPPLAATELRSTKISFCSRKIVKTLPPKPLATAAVAPPAPAPAPAPLPPVLPALSSPGEIAAALRHLQAADPLLSAVIASTEAPTFAASPSLPAFNSLARSILYQQLATSAADAIYARFLALLPSASVPRRPQPPTG
;
A
#
# COMPACT_ATOMS: atom_id res chain seq x y z
N MET A 1 -59.32 50.41 6.54
CA MET A 1 -58.74 49.98 5.24
C MET A 1 -57.30 50.47 5.19
N GLY A 2 -56.30 49.58 5.23
CA GLY A 2 -54.89 49.98 5.13
C GLY A 2 -53.95 48.99 5.81
N ARG A 3 -53.54 47.93 5.11
CA ARG A 3 -52.43 47.06 5.52
C ARG A 3 -51.12 47.76 5.11
N PRO A 4 -50.14 47.96 6.01
CA PRO A 4 -48.78 48.23 5.56
C PRO A 4 -48.14 46.92 5.09
N ALA A 5 -47.80 46.87 3.80
CA ALA A 5 -47.06 45.79 3.18
C ALA A 5 -45.67 45.69 3.83
N ARG A 6 -45.37 44.52 4.40
CA ARG A 6 -44.06 44.17 4.93
C ARG A 6 -43.14 43.91 3.73
N SER A 7 -42.35 44.92 3.35
CA SER A 7 -41.32 44.81 2.32
C SER A 7 -40.26 43.79 2.78
N LEU A 8 -40.29 42.60 2.19
CA LEU A 8 -39.26 41.59 2.34
C LEU A 8 -38.09 42.00 1.44
N SER A 9 -37.03 42.53 2.04
CA SER A 9 -35.74 42.67 1.37
C SER A 9 -35.18 41.27 1.06
N PRO A 10 -34.54 41.07 -0.10
CA PRO A 10 -34.02 39.77 -0.49
C PRO A 10 -32.84 39.37 0.40
N ALA A 11 -32.88 38.12 0.85
CA ALA A 11 -31.76 37.47 1.50
C ALA A 11 -30.59 37.40 0.51
N THR A 12 -29.54 38.17 0.78
CA THR A 12 -28.24 38.00 0.14
C THR A 12 -27.71 36.62 0.50
N VAL A 13 -27.89 35.68 -0.42
CA VAL A 13 -27.26 34.36 -0.39
C VAL A 13 -25.76 34.61 -0.57
N PRO A 14 -24.89 34.25 0.39
CA PRO A 14 -23.45 34.29 0.13
C PRO A 14 -23.15 33.28 -0.99
N PRO A 15 -22.37 33.67 -2.02
CA PRO A 15 -22.01 32.73 -3.07
C PRO A 15 -21.23 31.59 -2.43
N LEU A 16 -21.73 30.38 -2.68
CA LEU A 16 -21.08 29.11 -2.45
C LEU A 16 -19.66 29.20 -3.01
N ALA A 17 -18.68 29.49 -2.15
CA ALA A 17 -17.29 29.48 -2.52
C ALA A 17 -16.97 28.03 -2.89
N ALA A 18 -16.90 27.77 -4.19
CA ALA A 18 -16.37 26.54 -4.73
C ALA A 18 -14.98 26.35 -4.11
N THR A 19 -14.88 25.41 -3.17
CA THR A 19 -13.60 24.91 -2.71
C THR A 19 -13.00 24.16 -3.87
N GLU A 20 -12.33 24.93 -4.74
CA GLU A 20 -11.44 24.45 -5.78
C GLU A 20 -10.56 23.36 -5.18
N LEU A 21 -10.86 22.11 -5.53
CA LEU A 21 -9.99 20.96 -5.31
C LEU A 21 -8.72 21.23 -6.12
N ARG A 22 -7.77 21.95 -5.50
CA ARG A 22 -6.42 22.11 -6.02
C ARG A 22 -5.89 20.71 -6.28
N SER A 23 -5.81 20.35 -7.54
CA SER A 23 -5.17 19.13 -8.02
C SER A 23 -3.69 19.22 -7.66
N THR A 24 -3.34 18.73 -6.48
CA THR A 24 -1.95 18.62 -6.07
C THR A 24 -1.35 17.51 -6.91
N LYS A 25 -0.76 17.89 -8.05
CA LYS A 25 0.05 17.01 -8.88
C LYS A 25 1.08 16.34 -7.98
N ILE A 26 0.88 15.06 -7.71
CA ILE A 26 1.87 14.22 -7.06
C ILE A 26 3.03 14.13 -8.03
N SER A 27 4.07 14.92 -7.78
CA SER A 27 5.31 14.85 -8.53
C SER A 27 6.01 13.55 -8.15
N PHE A 28 5.85 12.53 -8.99
CA PHE A 28 6.71 11.35 -8.95
C PHE A 28 8.10 11.79 -9.42
N CYS A 29 8.94 12.25 -8.50
CA CYS A 29 10.37 12.39 -8.76
C CYS A 29 10.96 10.98 -8.90
N SER A 30 11.02 10.49 -10.14
CA SER A 30 11.81 9.32 -10.51
C SER A 30 13.22 9.49 -9.94
N ARG A 31 13.60 8.66 -8.97
CA ARG A 31 15.01 8.61 -8.54
C ARG A 31 15.81 8.15 -9.75
N LYS A 32 16.77 8.97 -10.19
CA LYS A 32 17.73 8.57 -11.23
C LYS A 32 18.45 7.30 -10.77
N ILE A 33 18.27 6.22 -11.52
CA ILE A 33 19.14 5.06 -11.46
C ILE A 33 20.53 5.55 -11.85
N VAL A 34 21.52 5.27 -11.00
CA VAL A 34 22.92 5.58 -11.25
C VAL A 34 23.31 5.03 -12.62
N LYS A 35 23.76 5.92 -13.50
CA LYS A 35 24.27 5.63 -14.83
C LYS A 35 25.55 4.81 -14.67
N THR A 36 25.48 3.50 -14.92
CA THR A 36 26.67 2.66 -15.04
C THR A 36 27.48 3.12 -16.26
N LEU A 37 28.75 3.44 -16.03
CA LEU A 37 29.72 3.81 -17.06
C LEU A 37 29.96 2.61 -18.00
N PRO A 38 30.22 2.80 -19.32
CA PRO A 38 30.50 1.69 -20.22
C PRO A 38 31.89 1.09 -19.95
N PRO A 39 32.09 -0.21 -20.24
CA PRO A 39 33.39 -0.84 -20.05
C PRO A 39 34.37 -0.35 -21.13
N LYS A 40 35.48 0.24 -20.68
CA LYS A 40 36.67 0.50 -21.50
C LYS A 40 37.48 -0.80 -21.57
N PRO A 41 37.79 -1.35 -22.76
CA PRO A 41 38.63 -2.53 -22.84
C PRO A 41 40.09 -2.12 -22.70
N LEU A 42 40.78 -2.65 -21.70
CA LEU A 42 42.24 -2.68 -21.69
C LEU A 42 42.72 -4.02 -21.13
N ALA A 43 43.37 -4.74 -22.04
CA ALA A 43 44.61 -5.48 -21.86
C ALA A 43 44.74 -6.45 -20.67
N THR A 44 44.93 -7.71 -21.06
CA THR A 44 45.67 -8.77 -20.36
C THR A 44 46.65 -8.26 -19.31
N ALA A 45 46.36 -8.54 -18.04
CA ALA A 45 47.35 -8.59 -16.98
C ALA A 45 47.03 -9.76 -16.04
N ALA A 46 48.07 -10.48 -15.68
CA ALA A 46 48.07 -11.82 -15.13
C ALA A 46 47.29 -12.00 -13.82
N VAL A 47 46.72 -13.20 -13.69
CA VAL A 47 46.02 -13.72 -12.51
C VAL A 47 46.98 -13.83 -11.33
N ALA A 48 46.71 -13.08 -10.26
CA ALA A 48 47.14 -13.44 -8.91
C ALA A 48 45.94 -14.09 -8.18
N PRO A 49 46.16 -15.14 -7.35
CA PRO A 49 45.06 -15.87 -6.72
C PRO A 49 44.32 -14.98 -5.69
N PRO A 50 42.97 -15.00 -5.66
CA PRO A 50 42.19 -14.24 -4.70
C PRO A 50 42.28 -14.85 -3.30
N ALA A 51 42.51 -14.00 -2.30
CA ALA A 51 42.38 -14.34 -0.89
C ALA A 51 40.96 -14.84 -0.57
N PRO A 52 40.79 -15.78 0.39
CA PRO A 52 39.48 -16.33 0.74
C PRO A 52 38.54 -15.23 1.25
N ALA A 53 37.33 -15.18 0.70
CA ALA A 53 36.28 -14.25 1.11
C ALA A 53 35.91 -14.47 2.60
N PRO A 54 35.65 -13.41 3.38
CA PRO A 54 35.16 -13.55 4.74
C PRO A 54 33.77 -14.22 4.76
N ALA A 55 33.56 -15.10 5.74
CA ALA A 55 32.33 -15.87 5.91
C ALA A 55 31.07 -14.98 6.04
N PRO A 56 29.90 -15.44 5.57
CA PRO A 56 28.66 -14.67 5.64
C PRO A 56 28.26 -14.41 7.10
N ALA A 57 27.92 -13.16 7.41
CA ALA A 57 27.40 -12.77 8.71
C ALA A 57 26.09 -13.53 9.02
N PRO A 58 25.79 -13.84 10.30
CA PRO A 58 24.56 -14.53 10.68
C PRO A 58 23.34 -13.74 10.22
N LEU A 59 22.40 -14.43 9.57
CA LEU A 59 21.12 -13.84 9.18
C LEU A 59 20.35 -13.46 10.46
N PRO A 60 19.72 -12.27 10.52
CA PRO A 60 18.93 -11.87 11.67
C PRO A 60 17.79 -12.87 11.94
N PRO A 61 17.38 -13.04 13.22
CA PRO A 61 16.29 -13.94 13.55
C PRO A 61 15.00 -13.52 12.85
N VAL A 62 14.32 -14.48 12.23
CA VAL A 62 13.02 -14.27 11.61
C VAL A 62 12.01 -14.04 12.74
N LEU A 63 11.57 -12.80 12.90
CA LEU A 63 10.51 -12.46 13.85
C LEU A 63 9.18 -13.07 13.40
N PRO A 64 8.31 -13.50 14.33
CA PRO A 64 6.97 -13.96 13.99
C PRO A 64 6.20 -12.84 13.28
N ALA A 65 5.33 -13.21 12.35
CA ALA A 65 4.44 -12.26 11.70
C ALA A 65 3.49 -11.66 12.74
N LEU A 66 3.17 -10.37 12.65
CA LEU A 66 2.23 -9.71 13.59
C LEU A 66 0.83 -10.35 13.59
N SER A 67 0.51 -11.15 12.58
CA SER A 67 -0.72 -11.93 12.47
C SER A 67 -0.66 -13.29 13.18
N SER A 68 0.47 -13.67 13.79
CA SER A 68 0.55 -14.92 14.55
C SER A 68 -0.30 -14.87 15.81
N PRO A 69 -0.83 -16.03 16.28
CA PRO A 69 -1.68 -16.08 17.46
C PRO A 69 -1.01 -15.45 18.69
N GLY A 70 -1.75 -14.64 19.44
CA GLY A 70 -1.27 -13.99 20.66
C GLY A 70 -0.57 -12.64 20.48
N GLU A 71 -0.05 -12.33 19.29
CA GLU A 71 0.67 -11.05 19.03
C GLU A 71 -0.25 -9.83 19.14
N ILE A 72 -1.47 -9.92 18.60
CA ILE A 72 -2.47 -8.85 18.74
C ILE A 72 -2.77 -8.57 20.21
N ALA A 73 -2.95 -9.62 21.04
CA ALA A 73 -3.23 -9.46 22.46
C ALA A 73 -2.04 -8.85 23.22
N ALA A 74 -0.82 -9.23 22.87
CA ALA A 74 0.40 -8.64 23.43
C ALA A 74 0.53 -7.15 23.04
N ALA A 75 0.27 -6.80 21.78
CA ALA A 75 0.30 -5.43 21.29
C ALA A 75 -0.76 -4.56 21.97
N LEU A 76 -2.01 -5.04 22.11
CA LEU A 76 -3.08 -4.30 22.79
C LEU A 76 -2.73 -4.03 24.25
N ARG A 77 -2.22 -5.03 24.98
CA ARG A 77 -1.75 -4.84 26.37
C ARG A 77 -0.64 -3.80 26.47
N HIS A 78 0.30 -3.82 25.53
CA HIS A 78 1.38 -2.84 25.49
C HIS A 78 0.85 -1.42 25.24
N LEU A 79 -0.04 -1.25 24.25
CA LEU A 79 -0.65 0.06 23.93
C LEU A 79 -1.49 0.61 25.10
N GLN A 80 -2.26 -0.25 25.77
CA GLN A 80 -3.04 0.13 26.95
C GLN A 80 -2.18 0.59 28.12
N ALA A 81 -1.01 -0.05 28.31
CA ALA A 81 -0.06 0.32 29.37
C ALA A 81 0.73 1.60 29.02
N ALA A 82 1.00 1.84 27.73
CA ALA A 82 1.79 2.96 27.26
C ALA A 82 0.99 4.27 27.17
N ASP A 83 -0.30 4.21 26.79
CA ASP A 83 -1.13 5.39 26.57
C ASP A 83 -2.57 5.21 27.14
N PRO A 84 -2.93 5.97 28.20
CA PRO A 84 -4.28 5.93 28.77
C PRO A 84 -5.40 6.36 27.82
N LEU A 85 -5.14 7.24 26.85
CA LEU A 85 -6.14 7.67 25.86
C LEU A 85 -6.43 6.53 24.88
N LEU A 86 -5.38 5.85 24.41
CA LEU A 86 -5.57 4.64 23.60
C LEU A 86 -6.26 3.54 24.38
N SER A 87 -6.02 3.41 25.69
CA SER A 87 -6.71 2.43 26.53
C SER A 87 -8.23 2.62 26.51
N ALA A 88 -8.70 3.85 26.65
CA ALA A 88 -10.13 4.17 26.57
C ALA A 88 -10.72 3.83 25.18
N VAL A 89 -10.00 4.13 24.11
CA VAL A 89 -10.42 3.80 22.73
C VAL A 89 -10.50 2.28 22.56
N ILE A 90 -9.45 1.55 22.94
CA ILE A 90 -9.38 0.09 22.82
C ILE A 90 -10.51 -0.59 23.60
N ALA A 91 -10.85 -0.09 24.79
CA ALA A 91 -11.97 -0.61 25.58
C ALA A 91 -13.34 -0.38 24.93
N SER A 92 -13.45 0.62 24.04
CA SER A 92 -14.71 0.98 23.35
C SER A 92 -14.87 0.34 21.97
N THR A 93 -13.84 -0.31 21.44
CA THR A 93 -13.83 -0.89 20.08
C THR A 93 -13.66 -2.41 20.11
N GLU A 94 -14.16 -3.09 19.08
CA GLU A 94 -13.89 -4.51 18.87
C GLU A 94 -12.38 -4.77 18.66
N ALA A 95 -11.93 -5.98 19.01
CA ALA A 95 -10.54 -6.38 18.80
C ALA A 95 -10.15 -6.28 17.31
N PRO A 96 -9.04 -5.59 16.97
CA PRO A 96 -8.61 -5.45 15.59
C PRO A 96 -8.16 -6.82 15.04
N THR A 97 -8.43 -7.03 13.76
CA THR A 97 -8.00 -8.24 13.04
C THR A 97 -7.09 -7.87 11.88
N PHE A 98 -6.01 -8.64 11.69
CA PHE A 98 -5.21 -8.52 10.48
C PHE A 98 -5.87 -9.34 9.37
N ALA A 99 -6.33 -8.65 8.32
CA ALA A 99 -6.81 -9.28 7.09
C ALA A 99 -5.66 -9.91 6.25
N ALA A 100 -4.49 -10.13 6.85
CA ALA A 100 -3.36 -10.73 6.19
C ALA A 100 -3.70 -12.19 5.86
N SER A 101 -4.12 -12.45 4.62
CA SER A 101 -4.06 -13.80 4.09
C SER A 101 -2.59 -14.14 3.92
N PRO A 102 -2.04 -15.11 4.68
CA PRO A 102 -0.61 -15.49 4.58
C PRO A 102 -0.22 -15.94 3.16
N SER A 103 -1.22 -16.21 2.33
CA SER A 103 -1.12 -16.70 0.97
C SER A 103 -1.39 -15.66 -0.13
N LEU A 104 -1.67 -14.38 0.17
CA LEU A 104 -1.85 -13.39 -0.90
C LEU A 104 -0.48 -12.96 -1.45
N PRO A 105 -0.16 -13.20 -2.73
CA PRO A 105 1.07 -12.71 -3.33
C PRO A 105 1.23 -11.21 -3.11
N ALA A 106 2.47 -10.75 -2.87
CA ALA A 106 2.79 -9.32 -2.66
C ALA A 106 2.20 -8.40 -3.74
N PHE A 107 2.08 -8.90 -4.97
CA PHE A 107 1.41 -8.21 -6.09
C PHE A 107 -0.04 -7.82 -5.77
N ASN A 108 -0.82 -8.72 -5.17
CA ASN A 108 -2.22 -8.45 -4.87
C ASN A 108 -2.36 -7.40 -3.76
N SER A 109 -1.52 -7.45 -2.73
CA SER A 109 -1.49 -6.43 -1.68
C SER A 109 -1.13 -5.05 -2.23
N LEU A 110 -0.15 -4.99 -3.15
CA LEU A 110 0.23 -3.74 -3.81
C LEU A 110 -0.89 -3.22 -4.72
N ALA A 111 -1.47 -4.08 -5.56
CA ALA A 111 -2.58 -3.71 -6.44
C ALA A 111 -3.78 -3.20 -5.64
N ARG A 112 -4.15 -3.90 -4.55
CA ARG A 112 -5.20 -3.47 -3.63
C ARG A 112 -4.88 -2.10 -3.03
N SER A 113 -3.65 -1.89 -2.54
CA SER A 113 -3.23 -0.60 -1.98
C SER A 113 -3.36 0.55 -2.99
N ILE A 114 -2.94 0.34 -4.24
CA ILE A 114 -3.05 1.35 -5.31
C ILE A 114 -4.52 1.63 -5.64
N LEU A 115 -5.35 0.60 -5.76
CA LEU A 115 -6.76 0.73 -6.10
C LEU A 115 -7.61 1.38 -5.00
N TYR A 116 -7.20 1.29 -3.74
CA TYR A 116 -7.94 1.90 -2.63
C TYR A 116 -7.58 3.37 -2.42
N GLN A 117 -6.56 3.88 -3.10
CA GLN A 117 -6.19 5.29 -3.00
C GLN A 117 -7.30 6.17 -3.58
N GLN A 118 -7.72 7.17 -2.79
CA GLN A 118 -8.72 8.17 -3.17
C GLN A 118 -10.11 7.64 -3.49
N LEU A 119 -10.44 6.42 -3.04
CA LEU A 119 -11.75 5.81 -3.22
C LEU A 119 -12.39 5.46 -1.87
N ALA A 120 -13.72 5.57 -1.81
CA ALA A 120 -14.47 5.00 -0.70
C ALA A 120 -14.33 3.47 -0.70
N THR A 121 -14.29 2.86 0.48
CA THR A 121 -14.02 1.41 0.64
C THR A 121 -14.91 0.54 -0.23
N SER A 122 -16.21 0.82 -0.27
CA SER A 122 -17.17 0.04 -1.08
C SER A 122 -16.89 0.11 -2.60
N ALA A 123 -16.47 1.28 -3.10
CA ALA A 123 -16.12 1.44 -4.51
C ALA A 123 -14.80 0.72 -4.82
N ALA A 124 -13.81 0.85 -3.94
CA ALA A 124 -12.53 0.17 -4.07
C ALA A 124 -12.68 -1.36 -4.03
N ASP A 125 -13.52 -1.90 -3.13
CA ASP A 125 -13.87 -3.32 -3.05
C ASP A 125 -14.46 -3.82 -4.38
N ALA A 126 -15.43 -3.08 -4.94
CA ALA A 126 -16.07 -3.44 -6.20
C ALA A 126 -15.10 -3.44 -7.38
N ILE A 127 -14.20 -2.45 -7.44
CA ILE A 127 -13.17 -2.37 -8.49
C ILE A 127 -12.15 -3.50 -8.33
N TYR A 128 -11.69 -3.76 -7.10
CA TYR A 128 -10.74 -4.83 -6.82
C TYR A 128 -11.33 -6.21 -7.16
N ALA A 129 -12.61 -6.46 -6.87
CA ALA A 129 -13.30 -7.70 -7.27
C ALA A 129 -13.33 -7.88 -8.80
N ARG A 130 -13.63 -6.81 -9.55
CA ARG A 130 -13.59 -6.83 -11.02
C ARG A 130 -12.17 -7.04 -11.55
N PHE A 131 -11.17 -6.42 -10.92
CA PHE A 131 -9.76 -6.63 -11.26
C PHE A 131 -9.36 -8.09 -11.10
N LEU A 132 -9.70 -8.72 -9.98
CA LEU A 132 -9.43 -10.15 -9.75
C LEU A 132 -10.12 -11.06 -10.76
N ALA A 133 -11.33 -10.72 -11.21
CA ALA A 133 -12.07 -11.50 -12.21
C ALA A 133 -11.40 -11.49 -13.61
N LEU A 134 -10.54 -10.51 -13.89
CA LEU A 134 -9.79 -10.42 -15.15
C LEU A 134 -8.43 -11.14 -15.09
N LEU A 135 -7.94 -11.48 -13.90
CA LEU A 135 -6.66 -12.15 -13.75
C LEU A 135 -6.80 -13.64 -14.08
N PRO A 136 -5.85 -14.23 -14.82
CA PRO A 136 -5.84 -15.67 -15.05
C PRO A 136 -5.74 -16.41 -13.71
N SER A 137 -6.72 -17.25 -13.39
CA SER A 137 -6.52 -18.29 -12.38
C SER A 137 -5.42 -19.20 -12.89
N ALA A 138 -4.48 -19.57 -12.03
CA ALA A 138 -3.26 -20.30 -12.37
C ALA A 138 -3.48 -21.77 -12.81
N SER A 139 -4.53 -22.04 -13.60
CA SER A 139 -4.90 -23.35 -14.12
C SER A 139 -4.94 -23.38 -15.65
N VAL A 140 -4.07 -22.62 -16.32
CA VAL A 140 -3.81 -22.82 -17.76
C VAL A 140 -2.50 -23.61 -17.89
N PRO A 141 -2.55 -24.90 -18.28
CA PRO A 141 -1.36 -25.64 -18.63
C PRO A 141 -0.68 -24.91 -19.79
N ARG A 142 0.59 -24.54 -19.59
CA ARG A 142 1.39 -23.86 -20.60
C ARG A 142 1.54 -24.76 -21.82
N ARG A 143 1.42 -24.13 -23.00
CA ARG A 143 1.31 -24.67 -24.37
C ARG A 143 1.99 -26.02 -24.70
N PRO A 144 1.42 -26.80 -25.64
CA PRO A 144 2.04 -28.02 -26.17
C PRO A 144 3.40 -27.72 -26.84
N GLN A 145 4.37 -28.57 -26.55
CA GLN A 145 5.72 -28.54 -27.12
C GLN A 145 5.69 -28.84 -28.63
N PRO A 146 6.55 -28.21 -29.44
CA PRO A 146 6.63 -28.52 -30.87
C PRO A 146 7.19 -29.93 -31.09
N PRO A 147 6.76 -30.64 -32.15
CA PRO A 147 7.26 -31.97 -32.47
C PRO A 147 8.72 -31.88 -32.90
N THR A 148 9.58 -32.65 -32.22
CA THR A 148 10.95 -32.92 -32.66
C THR A 148 10.86 -33.77 -33.93
N GLY A 149 11.19 -33.17 -35.08
CA GLY A 149 11.46 -33.88 -36.33
C GLY A 149 12.94 -34.18 -36.46
#